data_AF-A0A5J5T5G6-F1
#
_entry.id   AF-A0A5J5T5G6-F1
#
_cell.length_a   1.000
_cell.length_b   1.000
_cell.length_c   1.000
_cell.angle_alpha   90.00
_cell.angle_beta   90.00
_cell.angle_gamma   90.00
#
_symmetry.space_group_name_H-M   'P 1'
#
loop_
_entity.id
_entity.type
_entity.pdbx_description
1 polymer ?
#
loop_
_entity_poly.entity_id
_entity_poly.type
_entity_poly.pdbx_seq_one_letter_code
_entity_poly.pdbx_strand_id
1 'polypeptide(L)'
;MAFKSKIKWVALFVLTLSLASLVAHLSMIKFSSMNLVQYSAKEALSHDFPNTGSPLKTRRNKRLWGAVRSLESLQPHANPRSSYPVPDENTNGFIYAKIFGGFEKIRSSICDLVTISRLLNATLVIPEIQQSTRSKGVSYKFKSFSYLYDEEQFIMLLKNDVNIVKSLPENLKAARRRSEFPTFKPKILLLQIFMSKKFCQT
;
A
#
# COMPACT_ATOMS: atom_id res chain seq x y z
N MET A 1 55.11 -14.28 -47.48
CA MET A 1 53.65 -14.06 -47.27
C MET A 1 53.02 -14.86 -46.10
N ALA A 2 53.78 -15.41 -45.14
CA ALA A 2 53.23 -16.31 -44.10
C ALA A 2 52.87 -15.66 -42.75
N PHE A 3 53.27 -14.40 -42.48
CA PHE A 3 53.03 -13.75 -41.18
C PHE A 3 51.64 -13.13 -41.03
N LYS A 4 50.95 -12.85 -42.15
CA LYS A 4 49.62 -12.22 -42.16
C LYS A 4 48.51 -13.18 -41.69
N SER A 5 48.72 -14.50 -41.81
CA SER A 5 47.75 -15.51 -41.36
C SER A 5 47.82 -15.71 -39.84
N LYS A 6 49.01 -15.75 -39.24
CA LYS A 6 49.18 -16.00 -37.80
C LYS A 6 48.53 -14.93 -36.91
N ILE A 7 48.63 -13.65 -37.30
CA ILE A 7 48.02 -12.53 -36.55
C ILE A 7 46.48 -12.62 -36.55
N LYS A 8 45.87 -13.12 -37.63
CA LYS A 8 44.42 -13.34 -37.70
C LYS A 8 43.94 -14.42 -36.74
N TRP A 9 44.71 -15.50 -36.59
CA TRP A 9 44.41 -16.57 -35.62
C TRP A 9 44.54 -16.09 -34.18
N VAL A 10 45.55 -15.26 -33.89
CA VAL A 10 45.71 -14.64 -32.56
C VAL A 10 44.53 -13.70 -32.27
N ALA A 11 44.14 -12.85 -33.23
CA ALA A 11 42.99 -11.95 -33.05
C ALA A 11 41.67 -12.71 -32.86
N LEU A 12 41.46 -13.80 -33.61
CA LEU A 12 40.28 -14.66 -33.47
C LEU A 12 40.26 -15.33 -32.09
N PHE A 13 41.41 -15.84 -31.64
CA PHE A 13 41.53 -16.46 -30.32
C PHE A 13 41.21 -15.47 -29.18
N VAL A 14 41.75 -14.24 -29.25
CA VAL A 14 41.46 -13.19 -28.27
C VAL A 14 39.98 -12.79 -28.28
N LEU A 15 39.37 -12.67 -29.46
CA LEU A 15 37.94 -12.38 -29.59
C LEU A 15 37.08 -13.48 -28.97
N THR A 16 37.42 -14.75 -29.19
CA THR A 16 36.70 -15.89 -28.60
C THR A 16 36.83 -15.94 -27.08
N LEU A 17 38.01 -15.63 -26.53
CA LEU A 17 38.25 -15.62 -25.09
C LEU A 17 37.45 -14.50 -24.40
N SER A 18 37.37 -13.33 -25.04
CA SER A 18 36.58 -12.18 -24.58
C SER A 18 35.07 -12.52 -24.55
N LEU A 19 34.56 -13.14 -25.62
CA LEU A 19 33.15 -13.53 -25.68
C LEU A 19 32.81 -14.60 -24.63
N ALA A 20 33.68 -15.59 -24.42
CA ALA A 20 33.50 -16.61 -23.39
C ALA A 20 33.48 -16.00 -21.98
N SER A 21 34.35 -15.04 -21.69
CA SER A 21 34.36 -14.29 -20.43
C SER A 21 33.06 -13.52 -20.20
N LEU A 22 32.55 -12.84 -21.23
CA LEU A 22 31.28 -12.12 -21.17
C LEU A 22 30.09 -13.06 -20.89
N VAL A 23 30.05 -14.23 -21.55
CA VAL A 23 29.01 -15.25 -21.34
C VAL A 23 29.07 -15.83 -19.92
N ALA A 24 30.26 -16.08 -19.38
CA ALA A 24 30.43 -16.54 -18.01
C ALA A 24 29.93 -15.50 -16.99
N HIS A 25 30.24 -14.22 -17.23
CA HIS A 25 29.78 -13.12 -16.37
C HIS A 25 28.25 -12.91 -16.45
N LEU A 26 27.66 -13.04 -17.65
CA LEU A 26 26.21 -12.98 -17.84
C LEU A 26 25.50 -14.17 -17.19
N SER A 27 26.12 -15.36 -17.23
CA SER A 27 25.59 -16.58 -16.63
C SER A 27 25.62 -16.50 -15.10
N MET A 28 26.70 -15.96 -14.50
CA MET A 28 26.78 -15.70 -13.05
C MET A 28 25.64 -14.78 -12.57
N ILE A 29 25.31 -13.72 -13.34
CA ILE A 29 24.22 -12.78 -13.01
C ILE A 29 22.84 -13.46 -13.13
N LYS A 30 22.66 -14.35 -14.10
CA LYS A 30 21.36 -15.03 -14.34
C LYS A 30 21.10 -16.19 -13.38
N PHE A 31 22.14 -16.92 -12.96
CA PHE A 31 22.04 -17.99 -11.94
C PHE A 31 21.90 -17.46 -10.52
N SER A 32 22.39 -16.25 -10.21
CA SER A 32 22.21 -15.64 -8.89
C SER A 32 20.75 -15.21 -8.65
N SER A 33 20.01 -14.76 -9.67
CA SER A 33 18.59 -14.40 -9.49
C SER A 33 17.70 -15.61 -9.17
N MET A 34 18.03 -16.80 -9.70
CA MET A 34 17.26 -18.03 -9.44
C MET A 34 17.53 -18.65 -8.07
N ASN A 35 18.70 -18.41 -7.46
CA ASN A 35 19.03 -18.90 -6.11
C ASN A 35 18.70 -17.88 -5.00
N LEU A 36 18.78 -16.56 -5.28
CA LEU A 36 18.53 -15.51 -4.29
C LEU A 36 17.06 -15.42 -3.87
N VAL A 37 16.12 -15.62 -4.80
CA VAL A 37 14.67 -15.54 -4.52
C VAL A 37 14.22 -16.66 -3.57
N GLN A 38 14.88 -17.82 -3.58
CA GLN A 38 14.50 -18.96 -2.74
C GLN A 38 15.26 -19.01 -1.40
N TYR A 39 16.46 -18.42 -1.29
CA TYR A 39 17.20 -18.31 -0.02
C TYR A 39 16.73 -17.14 0.85
N SER A 40 16.47 -15.97 0.25
CA SER A 40 16.00 -14.78 0.98
C SER A 40 14.65 -15.00 1.69
N ALA A 41 13.72 -15.73 1.07
CA ALA A 41 12.43 -16.05 1.67
C ALA A 41 12.53 -17.07 2.82
N LYS A 42 13.58 -17.90 2.85
CA LYS A 42 13.79 -18.93 3.87
C LYS A 42 14.60 -18.41 5.06
N GLU A 43 15.56 -17.52 4.83
CA GLU A 43 16.33 -16.87 5.91
C GLU A 43 15.48 -15.84 6.68
N ALA A 44 14.62 -15.08 5.99
CA ALA A 44 13.75 -14.10 6.66
C ALA A 44 12.73 -14.74 7.63
N LEU A 45 12.38 -16.01 7.45
CA LEU A 45 11.44 -16.74 8.33
C LEU A 45 12.15 -17.46 9.49
N SER A 46 13.47 -17.64 9.41
CA SER A 46 14.26 -18.41 10.38
C SER A 46 14.72 -17.59 11.59
N HIS A 47 14.80 -16.26 11.46
CA HIS A 47 15.41 -15.39 12.48
C HIS A 47 14.45 -14.81 13.53
N ASP A 48 13.13 -15.06 13.45
CA ASP A 48 12.14 -14.48 14.37
C ASP A 48 11.78 -15.36 15.60
N PHE A 49 12.44 -16.51 15.78
CA PHE A 49 12.19 -17.37 16.96
C PHE A 49 13.48 -17.64 17.75
N PRO A 50 13.73 -16.93 18.86
CA PRO A 50 14.83 -17.28 19.76
C PRO A 50 14.51 -18.60 20.45
N ASN A 51 15.43 -19.54 20.23
CA ASN A 51 15.49 -20.89 20.77
C ASN A 51 15.47 -20.87 22.31
N THR A 52 14.40 -21.36 22.94
CA THR A 52 14.44 -21.80 24.35
C THR A 52 14.35 -23.32 24.34
N GLY A 53 15.42 -23.96 24.79
CA GLY A 53 15.74 -25.35 24.50
C GLY A 53 14.74 -26.38 25.04
N SER A 54 14.39 -27.34 24.18
CA SER A 54 14.16 -28.75 24.54
C SER A 54 14.11 -29.60 23.26
N PRO A 55 14.59 -30.87 23.27
CA PRO A 55 14.67 -31.69 22.08
C PRO A 55 13.29 -32.26 21.74
N LEU A 56 12.48 -31.53 20.98
CA LEU A 56 11.13 -31.98 20.64
C LEU A 56 11.04 -32.51 19.21
N LYS A 57 10.83 -33.84 19.15
CA LYS A 57 10.34 -34.62 18.01
C LYS A 57 9.45 -33.76 17.10
N THR A 58 9.71 -33.82 15.80
CA THR A 58 8.91 -33.24 14.71
C THR A 58 7.46 -33.75 14.75
N ARG A 59 6.65 -33.18 15.65
CA ARG A 59 5.22 -33.40 15.68
C ARG A 59 4.62 -32.48 14.63
N ARG A 60 4.39 -33.00 13.42
CA ARG A 60 3.60 -32.32 12.38
C ARG A 60 2.32 -31.80 13.03
N ASN A 61 2.22 -30.48 13.22
CA ASN A 61 1.06 -29.83 13.82
C ASN A 61 -0.11 -29.84 12.83
N LYS A 62 -0.76 -30.99 12.68
CA LYS A 62 -2.06 -31.12 11.98
C LYS A 62 -3.18 -30.33 12.67
N ARG A 63 -2.93 -29.77 13.86
CA ARG A 63 -3.88 -28.98 14.65
C ARG A 63 -4.01 -27.52 14.23
N LEU A 64 -3.03 -26.95 13.52
CA LEU A 64 -3.09 -25.53 13.11
C LEU A 64 -4.06 -25.29 11.95
N TRP A 65 -4.35 -26.34 11.17
CA TRP A 65 -5.28 -26.31 10.03
C TRP A 65 -6.47 -27.27 10.24
N GLY A 66 -6.76 -27.63 11.50
CA GLY A 66 -7.95 -28.44 11.83
C GLY A 66 -9.22 -27.58 11.83
N ALA A 67 -10.39 -28.23 11.86
CA ALA A 67 -11.66 -27.54 12.02
C ALA A 67 -11.61 -26.64 13.27
N VAL A 68 -11.70 -25.33 13.04
CA VAL A 68 -11.68 -24.32 14.10
C VAL A 68 -12.95 -24.49 14.91
N ARG A 69 -12.83 -24.75 16.22
CA ARG A 69 -13.98 -24.72 17.13
C ARG A 69 -14.58 -23.32 17.08
N SER A 70 -15.92 -23.22 17.07
CA SER A 70 -16.63 -21.94 16.95
C SER A 70 -15.93 -20.83 17.73
N LEU A 71 -15.52 -19.78 17.02
CA LEU A 71 -14.69 -18.67 17.51
C LEU A 71 -15.46 -17.72 18.47
N GLU A 72 -16.68 -18.07 18.86
CA GLU A 72 -17.55 -17.29 19.75
C GLU A 72 -16.84 -16.87 21.06
N SER A 73 -15.86 -17.63 21.56
CA SER A 73 -15.13 -17.30 22.78
C SER A 73 -13.93 -16.35 22.60
N LEU A 74 -13.44 -16.12 21.37
CA LEU A 74 -12.22 -15.33 21.13
C LEU A 74 -12.49 -13.84 20.95
N GLN A 75 -13.75 -13.42 20.94
CA GLN A 75 -14.14 -12.03 20.83
C GLN A 75 -15.43 -11.76 21.64
N PRO A 76 -15.36 -11.60 22.97
CA PRO A 76 -16.55 -11.25 23.78
C PRO A 76 -17.23 -9.93 23.34
N HIS A 77 -16.56 -9.12 22.51
CA HIS A 77 -17.05 -7.85 21.98
C HIS A 77 -17.14 -7.79 20.44
N ALA A 78 -16.79 -8.86 19.71
CA ALA A 78 -17.13 -8.92 18.29
C ALA A 78 -18.48 -9.60 18.13
N ASN A 79 -19.51 -8.97 18.71
CA ASN A 79 -20.86 -9.26 18.28
C ASN A 79 -20.88 -9.17 16.75
N PRO A 80 -21.48 -10.14 16.03
CA PRO A 80 -21.66 -10.03 14.60
C PRO A 80 -22.33 -8.68 14.37
N ARG A 81 -21.60 -7.78 13.69
CA ARG A 81 -22.10 -6.44 13.40
C ARG A 81 -23.43 -6.64 12.68
N SER A 82 -24.50 -6.11 13.24
CA SER A 82 -25.80 -6.06 12.57
C SER A 82 -25.60 -5.51 11.16
N SER A 83 -26.39 -5.97 10.18
CA SER A 83 -26.36 -5.41 8.83
C SER A 83 -26.34 -3.88 8.92
N TYR A 84 -25.27 -3.26 8.41
CA TYR A 84 -25.14 -1.82 8.48
C TYR A 84 -26.15 -1.21 7.51
N PRO A 85 -27.05 -0.33 7.97
CA PRO A 85 -28.03 0.30 7.09
C PRO A 85 -27.30 1.15 6.06
N VAL A 86 -27.71 1.07 4.79
CA VAL A 86 -27.20 1.94 3.73
C VAL A 86 -27.20 3.39 4.22
N PRO A 87 -26.13 4.19 3.97
CA PRO A 87 -26.09 5.58 4.37
C PRO A 87 -27.34 6.34 3.95
N ASP A 88 -27.91 7.12 4.86
CA ASP A 88 -29.01 8.01 4.54
C ASP A 88 -28.55 9.12 3.58
N GLU A 89 -29.48 9.68 2.82
CA GLU A 89 -29.20 10.84 1.95
C GLU A 89 -28.79 12.08 2.75
N ASN A 90 -29.25 12.17 4.00
CA ASN A 90 -28.93 13.24 4.93
C ASN A 90 -27.61 12.94 5.67
N THR A 91 -26.55 13.70 5.37
CA THR A 91 -25.26 13.58 6.04
C THR A 91 -24.98 14.74 6.98
N ASN A 92 -24.16 14.48 8.01
CA ASN A 92 -23.79 15.45 9.05
C ASN A 92 -22.76 16.51 8.57
N GLY A 93 -22.42 16.54 7.28
CA GLY A 93 -21.43 17.45 6.69
C GLY A 93 -20.41 16.76 5.79
N PHE A 94 -19.27 17.42 5.56
CA PHE A 94 -18.25 16.99 4.59
C PHE A 94 -16.90 16.75 5.26
N ILE A 95 -16.25 15.64 4.90
CA ILE A 95 -14.85 15.39 5.21
C ILE A 95 -14.02 15.66 3.96
N TYR A 96 -13.06 16.55 4.10
CA TYR A 96 -12.04 16.78 3.09
C TYR A 96 -10.67 16.53 3.69
N ALA A 97 -9.83 15.83 2.93
CA ALA A 97 -8.51 15.45 3.37
C ALA A 97 -7.46 15.70 2.28
N LYS A 98 -6.28 16.09 2.74
CA LYS A 98 -5.06 16.09 1.95
C LYS A 98 -4.16 14.98 2.47
N ILE A 99 -3.78 14.06 1.59
CA ILE A 99 -2.98 12.89 1.96
C ILE A 99 -1.55 13.11 1.50
N PHE A 100 -0.59 12.89 2.39
CA PHE A 100 0.84 13.02 2.12
C PHE A 100 1.53 11.69 2.41
N GLY A 101 2.45 11.28 1.54
CA GLY A 101 3.31 10.11 1.78
C GLY A 101 3.52 9.25 0.55
N GLY A 102 4.12 8.07 0.76
CA GLY A 102 4.23 7.03 -0.25
C GLY A 102 2.92 6.31 -0.51
N PHE A 103 2.92 5.41 -1.49
CA PHE A 103 1.74 4.65 -1.91
C PHE A 103 1.11 3.85 -0.76
N GLU A 104 1.94 3.27 0.11
CA GLU A 104 1.49 2.50 1.27
C GLU A 104 0.69 3.37 2.25
N LYS A 105 1.18 4.58 2.51
CA LYS A 105 0.52 5.55 3.40
C LYS A 105 -0.77 6.07 2.78
N ILE A 106 -0.76 6.30 1.47
CA ILE A 106 -1.95 6.77 0.76
C ILE A 106 -3.06 5.72 0.84
N ARG A 107 -2.75 4.45 0.56
CA ARG A 107 -3.75 3.37 0.62
C ARG A 107 -4.34 3.20 2.02
N SER A 108 -3.50 3.22 3.06
CA SER A 108 -3.99 3.17 4.45
C SER A 108 -4.89 4.37 4.76
N SER A 109 -4.43 5.58 4.43
CA SER A 109 -5.16 6.82 4.73
C SER A 109 -6.53 6.88 4.05
N ILE A 110 -6.68 6.33 2.84
CA ILE A 110 -7.97 6.27 2.14
C ILE A 110 -8.94 5.33 2.88
N CYS A 111 -8.46 4.14 3.29
CA CYS A 111 -9.28 3.20 4.06
C CYS A 111 -9.77 3.82 5.37
N ASP A 112 -8.86 4.51 6.05
CA ASP A 112 -9.12 5.23 7.28
C ASP A 112 -10.18 6.34 7.09
N LEU A 113 -10.09 7.12 6.01
CA LEU A 113 -11.06 8.16 5.67
C LEU A 113 -12.46 7.59 5.38
N VAL A 114 -12.55 6.48 4.63
CA VAL A 114 -13.83 5.80 4.38
C VAL A 114 -14.45 5.33 5.69
N THR A 115 -13.65 4.69 6.54
CA THR A 115 -14.09 4.19 7.85
C THR A 115 -14.63 5.31 8.72
N ILE A 116 -13.93 6.45 8.80
CA ILE A 116 -14.39 7.53 9.67
C ILE A 116 -15.56 8.30 9.05
N SER A 117 -15.60 8.45 7.73
CA SER A 117 -16.76 9.05 7.05
C SER A 117 -18.02 8.25 7.35
N ARG A 118 -17.91 6.91 7.35
CA ARG A 118 -18.98 6.02 7.77
C ARG A 118 -19.34 6.18 9.24
N LEU A 119 -18.33 6.20 10.11
CA LEU A 119 -18.54 6.35 11.57
C LEU A 119 -19.24 7.67 11.93
N LEU A 120 -18.98 8.75 11.19
CA LEU A 120 -19.53 10.08 11.46
C LEU A 120 -20.79 10.41 10.65
N ASN A 121 -21.27 9.49 9.81
CA ASN A 121 -22.31 9.73 8.81
C ASN A 121 -22.05 11.03 8.01
N ALA A 122 -20.83 11.18 7.49
CA ALA A 122 -20.38 12.36 6.76
C ALA A 122 -20.08 12.02 5.30
N THR A 123 -20.31 12.99 4.41
CA THR A 123 -19.96 12.86 3.00
C THR A 123 -18.45 12.99 2.83
N LEU A 124 -17.82 11.98 2.24
CA LEU A 124 -16.40 12.02 1.90
C LEU A 124 -16.21 12.78 0.58
N VAL A 125 -15.38 13.82 0.59
CA VAL A 125 -14.88 14.44 -0.64
C VAL A 125 -13.66 13.64 -1.11
N ILE A 126 -13.55 13.38 -2.42
CA ILE A 126 -12.38 12.71 -3.01
C ILE A 126 -11.09 13.34 -2.45
N PRO A 127 -10.21 12.55 -1.79
CA PRO A 127 -9.01 13.09 -1.16
C PRO A 127 -8.01 13.64 -2.17
N GLU A 128 -7.36 14.74 -1.82
CA GLU A 128 -6.28 15.29 -2.62
C GLU A 128 -4.94 14.64 -2.23
N ILE A 129 -4.30 13.98 -3.19
CA ILE A 129 -2.97 13.40 -3.01
C ILE A 129 -1.93 14.49 -3.22
N GLN A 130 -1.09 14.71 -2.22
CA GLN A 130 -0.04 15.70 -2.25
C GLN A 130 1.32 15.03 -2.47
N GLN A 131 2.16 15.64 -3.29
CA GLN A 131 3.51 15.15 -3.53
C GLN A 131 4.33 15.23 -2.24
N SER A 132 4.84 14.09 -1.78
CA SER A 132 5.84 14.08 -0.71
C SER A 132 7.23 14.25 -1.32
N THR A 133 8.06 15.14 -0.77
CA THR A 133 9.47 15.31 -1.18
C THR A 133 10.33 14.08 -0.90
N ARG A 134 9.81 13.10 -0.13
CA ARG A 134 10.54 11.94 0.38
C ARG A 134 10.37 10.68 -0.48
N SER A 135 9.40 10.64 -1.39
CA SER A 135 9.21 9.55 -2.33
C SER A 135 10.17 9.69 -3.53
N LYS A 136 11.43 9.29 -3.33
CA LYS A 136 12.43 9.17 -4.41
C LYS A 136 11.88 8.23 -5.48
N GLY A 137 11.82 8.69 -6.74
CA GLY A 137 11.43 7.87 -7.90
C GLY A 137 9.96 7.94 -8.33
N VAL A 138 9.12 8.75 -7.68
CA VAL A 138 7.71 8.88 -8.06
C VAL A 138 7.53 10.05 -9.03
N SER A 139 6.96 9.76 -10.21
CA SER A 139 6.68 10.72 -11.28
C SER A 139 5.79 11.88 -10.78
N TYR A 140 6.00 13.08 -11.32
CA TYR A 140 5.16 14.26 -11.07
C TYR A 140 3.66 14.05 -11.37
N LYS A 141 3.32 12.98 -12.12
CA LYS A 141 1.94 12.56 -12.42
C LYS A 141 1.20 11.92 -11.24
N PHE A 142 1.89 11.58 -10.15
CA PHE A 142 1.31 10.92 -8.96
C PHE A 142 0.47 11.85 -8.07
N LYS A 143 0.14 13.05 -8.54
CA LYS A 143 -0.55 14.09 -7.74
C LYS A 143 -2.07 13.99 -7.78
N SER A 144 -2.64 13.13 -8.62
CA SER A 144 -4.09 12.98 -8.75
C SER A 144 -4.57 11.69 -8.12
N PHE A 145 -5.73 11.72 -7.47
CA PHE A 145 -6.42 10.52 -6.99
C PHE A 145 -6.70 9.55 -8.14
N SER A 146 -7.10 10.08 -9.30
CA SER A 146 -7.32 9.33 -10.54
C SER A 146 -6.10 8.53 -11.03
N TYR A 147 -4.88 8.89 -10.60
CA TYR A 147 -3.68 8.11 -10.93
C TYR A 147 -3.65 6.75 -10.21
N LEU A 148 -4.28 6.65 -9.03
CA LEU A 148 -4.29 5.43 -8.21
C LEU A 148 -5.61 4.66 -8.28
N TYR A 149 -6.73 5.37 -8.43
CA TYR A 149 -8.07 4.80 -8.42
C TYR A 149 -8.90 5.42 -9.52
N ASP A 150 -9.73 4.62 -10.18
CA ASP A 150 -10.81 5.15 -11.00
C ASP A 150 -11.87 5.77 -10.06
N GLU A 151 -12.10 7.07 -10.22
CA GLU A 151 -12.99 7.85 -9.34
C GLU A 151 -14.43 7.33 -9.37
N GLU A 152 -14.90 6.89 -10.53
CA GLU A 152 -16.29 6.52 -10.72
C GLU A 152 -16.55 5.12 -10.17
N GLN A 153 -15.60 4.20 -10.42
CA GLN A 153 -15.61 2.88 -9.79
C GLN A 153 -15.49 3.00 -8.28
N PHE A 154 -14.64 3.90 -7.78
CA PHE A 154 -14.49 4.12 -6.34
C PHE A 154 -15.80 4.60 -5.69
N ILE A 155 -16.48 5.58 -6.30
CA ILE A 155 -17.79 6.06 -5.81
C ILE A 155 -18.84 4.96 -5.90
N MET A 156 -18.90 4.24 -7.02
CA MET A 156 -19.91 3.20 -7.25
C MET A 156 -19.76 2.03 -6.26
N LEU A 157 -18.54 1.55 -6.03
CA LEU A 157 -18.27 0.42 -5.15
C LEU A 157 -18.57 0.73 -3.68
N LEU A 158 -18.39 1.99 -3.27
CA LEU A 158 -18.62 2.43 -1.89
C LEU A 158 -19.99 3.08 -1.66
N LYS A 159 -20.85 3.14 -2.68
CA LYS A 159 -22.16 3.81 -2.61
C LYS A 159 -23.03 3.34 -1.45
N ASN A 160 -22.94 2.06 -1.09
CA ASN A 160 -23.71 1.47 0.01
C ASN A 160 -23.02 1.60 1.38
N ASP A 161 -21.79 2.09 1.43
CA ASP A 161 -20.98 2.23 2.63
C ASP A 161 -20.83 3.68 3.05
N VAL A 162 -20.61 4.60 2.10
CA VAL A 162 -20.43 6.02 2.40
C VAL A 162 -20.82 6.89 1.21
N ASN A 163 -21.36 8.09 1.49
CA ASN A 163 -21.65 9.07 0.46
C ASN A 163 -20.35 9.76 0.02
N ILE A 164 -20.03 9.71 -1.28
CA ILE A 164 -18.78 10.27 -1.83
C ILE A 164 -19.09 11.30 -2.91
N VAL A 165 -18.43 12.46 -2.85
CA VAL A 165 -18.53 13.51 -3.87
C VAL A 165 -17.14 13.89 -4.41
N LYS A 166 -17.07 14.23 -5.70
CA LYS A 166 -15.80 14.57 -6.35
C LYS A 166 -15.18 15.86 -5.85
N SER A 167 -16.00 16.84 -5.53
CA SER A 167 -15.53 18.13 -5.07
C SER A 167 -16.46 18.70 -4.01
N LEU A 168 -15.89 19.53 -3.15
CA LEU A 168 -16.63 20.21 -2.10
C LEU A 168 -17.62 21.23 -2.72
N PRO A 169 -18.80 21.46 -2.13
CA PRO A 169 -19.71 22.53 -2.54
C PRO A 169 -19.03 23.92 -2.63
N GLU A 170 -19.46 24.76 -3.57
CA GLU A 170 -18.80 26.04 -3.88
C GLU A 170 -18.75 27.02 -2.68
N ASN A 171 -19.81 27.08 -1.89
CA ASN A 171 -19.86 27.85 -0.65
C ASN A 171 -18.75 27.42 0.35
N LEU A 172 -18.59 26.11 0.53
CA LEU A 172 -17.56 25.54 1.40
C LEU A 172 -16.16 25.71 0.79
N LYS A 173 -16.02 25.68 -0.56
CA LYS A 173 -14.72 25.91 -1.22
C LYS A 173 -14.25 27.34 -0.96
N ALA A 174 -15.16 28.32 -1.06
CA ALA A 174 -14.88 29.72 -0.77
C ALA A 174 -14.50 29.93 0.71
N ALA A 175 -15.23 29.32 1.64
CA ALA A 175 -14.92 29.36 3.07
C ALA A 175 -13.56 28.72 3.41
N ARG A 176 -13.22 27.59 2.76
CA ARG A 176 -11.90 26.97 2.89
C ARG A 176 -10.77 27.87 2.39
N ARG A 177 -10.95 28.53 1.24
CA ARG A 177 -9.95 29.48 0.71
C ARG A 177 -9.69 30.63 1.68
N ARG A 178 -10.71 31.04 2.44
CA ARG A 178 -10.62 32.02 3.53
C ARG A 178 -10.10 31.44 4.85
N SER A 179 -9.71 30.16 4.88
CA SER A 179 -9.21 29.45 6.07
C SER A 179 -10.20 29.43 7.24
N GLU A 180 -11.51 29.46 6.96
CA GLU A 180 -12.56 29.47 7.99
C GLU A 180 -12.71 28.12 8.72
N PHE A 181 -12.11 27.07 8.15
CA PHE A 181 -12.07 25.73 8.74
C PHE A 181 -10.68 25.42 9.32
N PRO A 182 -10.59 25.04 10.61
CA PRO A 182 -9.32 24.64 11.20
C PRO A 182 -8.84 23.35 10.54
N THR A 183 -7.59 23.33 10.14
CA THR A 183 -6.96 22.12 9.59
C THR A 183 -6.37 21.31 10.72
N PHE A 184 -6.89 20.10 10.92
CA PHE A 184 -6.30 19.16 11.87
C PHE A 184 -5.12 18.44 11.23
N LYS A 185 -3.97 18.47 11.91
CA LYS A 185 -2.78 17.69 11.56
C LYS A 185 -2.55 16.68 12.67
N PRO A 186 -2.87 15.39 12.44
CA PRO A 186 -2.63 14.36 13.45
C PRO A 186 -1.12 14.28 13.72
N LYS A 187 -0.69 14.39 14.98
CA LYS A 187 0.68 14.08 15.37
C LYS A 187 0.82 12.55 15.36
N ILE A 188 1.80 12.06 14.60
CA ILE A 188 2.01 10.63 14.32
C ILE A 188 2.13 9.83 15.63
N LEU A 189 1.15 8.97 15.88
CA LEU A 189 1.28 7.79 16.73
C LEU A 189 0.29 6.71 16.25
N LEU A 190 0.83 5.70 15.57
CA LEU A 190 0.27 4.36 15.28
C LEU A 190 -1.17 4.19 14.72
N LEU A 191 -1.90 5.25 14.39
CA LEU A 191 -3.03 5.22 13.45
C LEU A 191 -2.97 6.50 12.60
N GLN A 192 -2.69 6.37 11.31
CA GLN A 192 -2.52 7.49 10.38
C GLN A 192 -3.86 7.93 9.79
N ILE A 193 -4.58 8.83 10.45
CA ILE A 193 -5.83 9.34 9.89
C ILE A 193 -5.90 10.87 9.94
N PHE A 194 -5.91 11.50 8.77
CA PHE A 194 -6.29 12.91 8.63
C PHE A 194 -7.79 13.07 8.82
N MET A 195 -8.24 13.72 9.90
CA MET A 195 -9.65 14.07 10.09
C MET A 195 -9.82 15.54 10.38
N SER A 196 -10.44 16.26 9.46
CA SER A 196 -11.02 17.57 9.77
C SER A 196 -12.24 17.35 10.65
N LYS A 197 -12.15 17.65 11.95
CA LYS A 197 -13.32 17.75 12.82
C LYS A 197 -13.75 19.21 12.89
N LYS A 198 -14.72 19.59 12.06
CA LYS A 198 -15.76 20.55 12.42
C LYS A 198 -17.06 19.97 11.86
N PHE A 199 -17.96 19.61 12.77
CA PHE A 199 -19.36 19.40 12.44
C PHE A 199 -19.83 20.65 11.68
N CYS A 200 -20.20 20.47 10.41
CA CYS A 200 -20.99 21.48 9.72
C CYS A 200 -22.44 21.16 10.08
N GLN A 201 -22.86 21.57 11.27
CA GLN A 201 -24.28 21.67 11.59
C GLN A 201 -24.86 22.84 10.79
N THR A 202 -25.86 22.54 9.97
CA THR A 202 -26.96 23.48 9.67
C THR A 202 -28.02 23.32 10.75
#